data_AF-A0A1L9BNY6-F1
#
_entry.id   AF-A0A1L9BNY6-F1
#
_cell.length_a   1.000
_cell.length_b   1.000
_cell.length_c   1.000
_cell.angle_alpha   90.00
_cell.angle_beta   90.00
_cell.angle_gamma   90.00
#
_symmetry.space_group_name_H-M   'P 1'
#
loop_
_entity.id
_entity.type
_entity.pdbx_description
1 polymer ?
#
loop_
_entity_poly.entity_id
_entity_poly.type
_entity_poly.pdbx_seq_one_letter_code
_entity_poly.pdbx_strand_id
1 'polypeptide(L)'
;MSHANLFDGRGRGRDAARRAHGGHSTDRDAFLRRWSLLMIASFASREVCAVHFGVTFQTACNWFDGLNAPYGHHVDHATRSLARYAEIMQGE
;
A
#
# COMPACT_ATOMS: atom_id res chain seq x y z
N MET A 1 10.04 17.42 -48.86
CA MET A 1 8.73 16.96 -48.35
C MET A 1 9.00 16.02 -47.19
N SER A 2 8.66 16.40 -45.96
CA SER A 2 8.90 15.58 -44.76
C SER A 2 7.72 14.62 -44.57
N HIS A 3 8.01 13.31 -44.46
CA HIS A 3 7.00 12.29 -44.18
C HIS A 3 6.47 12.46 -42.75
N ALA A 4 5.15 12.57 -42.60
CA ALA A 4 4.51 12.55 -41.28
C ALA A 4 4.63 11.13 -40.68
N ASN A 5 5.17 11.04 -39.46
CA ASN A 5 5.21 9.79 -38.71
C ASN A 5 3.80 9.40 -38.28
N LEU A 6 3.27 8.31 -38.85
CA LEU A 6 1.94 7.75 -38.60
C LEU A 6 1.70 7.36 -37.11
N PHE A 7 2.73 7.40 -36.28
CA PHE A 7 2.69 6.99 -34.87
C PHE A 7 2.54 8.17 -33.87
N ASP A 8 2.45 9.42 -34.34
CA ASP A 8 2.29 10.61 -33.48
C ASP A 8 0.93 10.70 -32.75
N GLY A 9 -0.01 9.78 -33.03
CA GLY A 9 -1.35 9.78 -32.44
C GLY A 9 -1.55 8.89 -31.21
N ARG A 10 -0.56 8.08 -30.80
CA ARG A 10 -0.72 7.10 -29.71
C ARG A 10 0.00 7.53 -28.42
N GLY A 11 -0.10 8.82 -28.12
CA GLY A 11 0.49 9.43 -26.94
C GLY A 11 0.00 8.75 -25.66
N ARG A 12 0.94 8.13 -24.92
CA ARG A 12 0.86 7.90 -23.47
C ARG A 12 0.86 9.27 -22.77
N GLY A 13 -0.17 10.07 -23.01
CA GLY A 13 -0.23 11.47 -22.58
C GLY A 13 -0.29 11.56 -21.06
N ARG A 14 0.25 12.65 -20.52
CA ARG A 14 0.15 13.00 -19.09
C ARG A 14 -1.28 12.86 -18.53
N ASP A 15 -2.30 13.11 -19.36
CA ASP A 15 -3.70 12.96 -18.96
C ASP A 15 -4.15 11.50 -18.83
N ALA A 16 -3.61 10.59 -19.65
CA ALA A 16 -3.86 9.15 -19.52
C ALA A 16 -3.16 8.58 -18.27
N ALA A 17 -1.92 9.02 -17.98
CA ALA A 17 -1.22 8.70 -16.74
C ALA A 17 -1.98 9.26 -15.52
N ARG A 18 -2.43 10.53 -15.57
CA ARG A 18 -3.19 11.16 -14.48
C ARG A 18 -4.51 10.43 -14.20
N ARG A 19 -5.22 9.97 -15.24
CA ARG A 19 -6.44 9.15 -15.08
C ARG A 19 -6.17 7.78 -14.48
N ALA A 20 -5.10 7.11 -14.90
CA ALA A 20 -4.72 5.81 -14.33
C ALA A 20 -4.28 5.92 -12.85
N HIS A 21 -3.60 7.01 -12.47
CA HIS A 21 -3.06 7.19 -11.12
C HIS A 21 -3.99 7.92 -10.15
N GLY A 22 -4.97 8.70 -10.62
CA GLY A 22 -5.83 9.53 -9.78
C GLY A 22 -6.78 8.76 -8.85
N GLY A 23 -7.31 7.61 -9.28
CA GLY A 23 -8.07 6.72 -8.40
C GLY A 23 -7.16 5.86 -7.51
N HIS A 24 -6.05 5.39 -8.07
CA HIS A 24 -5.09 4.52 -7.38
C HIS A 24 -4.42 5.19 -6.16
N SER A 25 -4.21 6.51 -6.18
CA SER A 25 -3.62 7.22 -5.04
C SER A 25 -4.55 7.25 -3.83
N THR A 26 -5.85 7.50 -4.03
CA THR A 26 -6.83 7.56 -2.94
C THR A 26 -7.02 6.18 -2.29
N ASP A 27 -7.06 5.13 -3.11
CA ASP A 27 -7.15 3.74 -2.61
C ASP A 27 -5.90 3.33 -1.84
N ARG A 28 -4.72 3.73 -2.31
CA ARG A 28 -3.45 3.49 -1.63
C ARG A 28 -3.39 4.21 -0.28
N ASP A 29 -3.76 5.48 -0.21
CA ASP A 29 -3.71 6.24 1.04
C ASP A 29 -4.72 5.69 2.06
N ALA A 30 -5.91 5.27 1.61
CA ALA A 30 -6.88 4.61 2.46
C ALA A 30 -6.37 3.26 2.98
N PHE A 31 -5.72 2.47 2.12
CA PHE A 31 -5.08 1.21 2.51
C PHE A 31 -3.96 1.44 3.53
N LEU A 32 -3.06 2.40 3.31
CA LEU A 32 -1.95 2.70 4.22
C LEU A 32 -2.44 3.16 5.59
N ARG A 33 -3.51 3.96 5.63
CA ARG A 33 -4.17 4.36 6.89
C ARG A 33 -4.72 3.15 7.65
N ARG A 34 -5.48 2.26 6.99
CA ARG A 34 -6.01 1.04 7.63
C ARG A 34 -4.89 0.10 8.08
N TRP A 35 -3.85 -0.04 7.27
CA TRP A 35 -2.69 -0.85 7.61
C TRP A 35 -1.96 -0.33 8.86
N SER A 36 -1.73 0.99 8.94
CA SER A 36 -1.18 1.63 10.14
C SER A 36 -2.04 1.39 11.37
N LEU A 37 -3.36 1.60 11.26
CA LEU A 37 -4.31 1.33 12.35
C LEU A 37 -4.27 -0.14 12.80
N LEU A 38 -4.16 -1.08 11.86
CA LEU A 38 -4.05 -2.50 12.16
C LEU A 38 -2.77 -2.80 12.97
N MET A 39 -1.63 -2.22 12.62
CA MET A 39 -0.39 -2.40 13.38
C MET A 39 -0.52 -1.84 14.80
N ILE A 40 -1.07 -0.63 14.93
CA ILE A 40 -1.30 0.03 16.22
C ILE A 40 -2.25 -0.79 17.09
N ALA A 41 -3.30 -1.36 16.51
CA ALA A 41 -4.28 -2.18 17.23
C ALA A 41 -3.76 -3.58 17.60
N SER A 42 -2.76 -4.09 16.87
CA SER A 42 -2.28 -5.48 17.02
C SER A 42 -1.04 -5.62 17.90
N PHE A 43 -0.23 -4.57 18.02
CA PHE A 43 1.07 -4.66 18.69
C PHE A 43 1.30 -3.55 19.70
N ALA A 44 1.85 -3.92 20.86
CA ALA A 44 2.24 -2.99 21.91
C ALA A 44 3.44 -2.11 21.52
N SER A 45 4.29 -2.56 20.60
CA SER A 45 5.45 -1.81 20.13
C SER A 45 5.86 -2.17 18.69
N ARG A 46 6.70 -1.31 18.09
CA ARG A 46 7.26 -1.49 16.75
C ARG A 46 8.21 -2.69 16.69
N GLU A 47 8.95 -2.97 17.76
CA GLU A 47 9.83 -4.14 17.89
C GLU A 47 9.05 -5.45 17.86
N VAL A 48 7.92 -5.52 18.59
CA VAL A 48 7.06 -6.72 18.59
C VAL A 48 6.50 -6.97 17.19
N CYS A 49 6.07 -5.92 16.50
CA CYS A 49 5.65 -6.01 15.09
C CYS A 49 6.78 -6.51 14.19
N ALA A 50 8.00 -5.99 14.35
CA ALA A 50 9.15 -6.39 13.54
C ALA A 50 9.46 -7.89 13.71
N VAL A 51 9.44 -8.38 14.96
CA VAL A 51 9.64 -9.80 15.27
C VAL A 51 8.50 -10.65 14.70
N HIS A 52 7.25 -10.24 14.89
CA HIS A 52 6.07 -10.99 14.40
C HIS A 52 6.10 -11.21 12.89
N PHE A 53 6.54 -10.22 12.13
CA PHE A 53 6.60 -10.29 10.66
C PHE A 53 7.97 -10.71 10.10
N GLY A 54 9.00 -10.84 10.94
CA GLY A 54 10.36 -11.12 10.49
C GLY A 54 10.95 -10.00 9.62
N VAL A 55 10.60 -8.74 9.90
CA VAL A 55 11.06 -7.56 9.14
C VAL A 55 12.00 -6.70 9.97
N THR A 56 12.64 -5.72 9.32
CA THR A 56 13.48 -4.76 10.04
C THR A 56 12.65 -3.84 10.93
N PHE A 57 13.27 -3.29 11.98
CA PHE A 57 12.63 -2.28 12.83
C PHE A 57 12.13 -1.06 12.03
N GLN A 58 12.92 -0.57 11.08
CA GLN A 58 12.52 0.56 10.24
C GLN A 58 11.29 0.24 9.38
N THR A 59 11.16 -1.00 8.89
CA THR A 59 9.96 -1.44 8.17
C THR A 59 8.73 -1.38 9.08
N ALA A 60 8.86 -1.84 10.33
CA ALA A 60 7.78 -1.74 11.31
C ALA A 60 7.42 -0.27 11.63
N CYS A 61 8.41 0.62 11.79
CA CYS A 61 8.16 2.05 11.93
C CYS A 61 7.34 2.61 10.76
N ASN A 62 7.75 2.31 9.54
CA ASN A 62 7.07 2.79 8.34
C ASN A 62 5.63 2.26 8.24
N TRP A 63 5.36 1.04 8.72
CA TRP A 63 4.00 0.51 8.76
C TRP A 63 3.14 1.20 9.82
N PHE A 64 3.68 1.44 11.02
CA PHE A 64 2.99 2.22 12.06
C PHE A 64 2.67 3.63 11.56
N ASP A 65 3.56 4.23 10.80
CA ASP A 65 3.41 5.61 10.32
C ASP A 65 2.68 5.70 8.96
N GLY A 66 2.31 4.56 8.35
CA GLY A 66 1.58 4.50 7.08
C GLY A 66 2.41 4.95 5.86
N LEU A 67 3.73 4.85 5.91
CA LEU A 67 4.65 5.39 4.91
C LEU A 67 4.93 4.45 3.73
N ASN A 68 4.83 3.13 3.94
CA ASN A 68 4.98 2.14 2.88
C ASN A 68 3.99 0.99 3.00
N ALA A 69 3.68 0.37 1.85
CA ALA A 69 2.80 -0.78 1.80
C ALA A 69 3.59 -2.06 2.12
N PRO A 70 3.00 -3.02 2.86
CA PRO A 70 3.53 -4.38 2.95
C PRO A 70 3.51 -5.08 1.58
N TYR A 71 4.43 -6.03 1.40
CA TYR A 71 4.34 -7.00 0.31
C TYR A 71 3.20 -8.00 0.55
N GLY A 72 2.71 -8.62 -0.53
CA GLY A 72 1.58 -9.55 -0.47
C GLY A 72 1.72 -10.66 0.58
N HIS A 73 2.90 -11.28 0.70
CA HIS A 73 3.11 -12.34 1.70
C HIS A 73 2.98 -11.86 3.16
N HIS A 74 3.29 -10.60 3.46
CA HIS A 74 3.04 -10.02 4.78
C HIS A 74 1.54 -9.74 5.00
N VAL A 75 0.82 -9.36 3.93
CA VAL A 75 -0.65 -9.22 3.97
C VAL A 75 -1.30 -10.59 4.22
N ASP A 76 -0.84 -11.64 3.54
CA ASP A 76 -1.32 -13.02 3.74
C ASP A 76 -1.01 -13.54 5.14
N HIS A 77 0.16 -13.18 5.71
CA HIS A 77 0.49 -13.48 7.10
C HIS A 77 -0.44 -12.75 8.07
N ALA A 78 -0.62 -11.44 7.88
CA ALA A 78 -1.49 -10.61 8.71
C ALA A 78 -2.93 -11.12 8.73
N THR A 79 -3.47 -11.51 7.57
CA THR A 79 -4.82 -12.07 7.43
C THR A 79 -5.03 -13.32 8.28
N ARG A 80 -3.99 -14.13 8.46
CA ARG A 80 -4.04 -15.38 9.24
C ARG A 80 -3.71 -15.19 10.72
N SER A 81 -2.90 -14.20 11.06
CA SER A 81 -2.35 -14.04 12.40
C SER A 81 -3.00 -12.94 13.26
N LEU A 82 -3.64 -11.94 12.64
CA LEU A 82 -4.16 -10.77 13.34
C LEU A 82 -5.68 -10.83 13.48
N ALA A 83 -6.15 -10.84 14.72
CA ALA A 83 -7.57 -11.06 15.04
C ALA A 83 -8.53 -10.03 14.43
N ARG A 84 -8.11 -8.76 14.30
CA ARG A 84 -8.94 -7.64 13.83
C ARG A 84 -8.65 -7.26 12.37
N TYR A 85 -8.01 -8.16 11.62
CA TYR A 85 -7.63 -7.87 10.23
C TYR A 85 -8.85 -7.52 9.38
N ALA A 86 -9.90 -8.35 9.38
CA ALA A 86 -11.10 -8.13 8.59
C ALA A 86 -11.81 -6.82 8.97
N GLU A 87 -12.11 -6.64 10.26
CA GLU A 87 -12.72 -5.42 10.83
C GLU A 87 -12.00 -4.15 10.33
N ILE A 88 -10.68 -4.06 10.56
CA ILE A 88 -9.94 -2.83 10.27
C ILE A 88 -9.68 -2.64 8.77
N MET A 89 -9.35 -3.70 8.02
CA MET A 89 -8.97 -3.59 6.62
C MET A 89 -10.16 -3.53 5.66
N GLN A 90 -11.29 -4.13 6.03
CA GLN A 90 -12.50 -4.24 5.21
C GLN A 90 -13.61 -3.27 5.67
N GLY A 91 -13.53 -2.74 6.89
CA GLY A 91 -14.47 -1.74 7.41
C GLY A 91 -15.78 -2.34 7.91
N GLU A 92 -15.74 -3.58 8.40
CA GLU A 92 -16.84 -4.24 9.14
C GLU A 92 -16.77 -3.89 10.63
#